data_AF-A0A4T0VJP2-F1
#
_entry.id   AF-A0A4T0VJP2-F1
#
_cell.length_a   1.000
_cell.length_b   1.000
_cell.length_c   1.000
_cell.angle_alpha   90.00
_cell.angle_beta   90.00
_cell.angle_gamma   90.00
#
_symmetry.space_group_name_H-M   'P 1'
#
loop_
_entity.id
_entity.type
_entity.pdbx_description
1 polymer ?
#
loop_
_entity_poly.entity_id
_entity_poly.type
_entity_poly.pdbx_seq_one_letter_code
_entity_poly.pdbx_strand_id
1 'polypeptide(L)'
;MGSLLIPIVFISVILPAQCYFRFSKIPSDDEEIFPCCLDDSPDCEAKPVSLIRRARARCKNVLSTQYRAACKLRLRGKGLRKGCFVVPGNARSFCHGMGAFLNKNVDPGYVDNIGVMLRSLTQYMDDVEAQEHALKCTTEESHRCALEWTTRSDVELFEGVSELTHNALVRTLMGDDFYESADELLSLVHAMERDVDSIWSSVLPDWVPSPPSLRLRRARDRVKEIFWERLTERHIAAKNGELETDLPDYITYLLHDTSTGPLSRYLASHLTLLMFASHTSTAAVISWVIVCLLRHPDVMAAVKRDARSAAGESVLLQACIKETMRYYDAMRCFRPAEADAEDSTCFSLPYTKHDLPGNYPHSDTWMPGRWLNAENKLVDLEEKAEEDSECMAGRRCPGEKLAAILVTQTLTTLLRCYDIKWATPDQPHTVPLDDLDFERIGSPWLKGGLRVKVSRRVWPELIGGC
;
A
#
# COMPACT_ATOMS: atom_id res chain seq x y z
N MET A 1 -45.99 12.06 -13.79
CA MET A 1 -45.86 11.39 -12.47
C MET A 1 -45.48 9.90 -12.55
N GLY A 2 -45.08 9.35 -13.70
CA GLY A 2 -44.78 7.91 -13.85
C GLY A 2 -43.29 7.49 -13.82
N SER A 3 -42.33 8.41 -14.01
CA SER A 3 -40.90 8.04 -14.17
C SER A 3 -40.07 7.99 -12.87
N LEU A 4 -40.64 8.42 -11.73
CA LEU A 4 -39.97 8.39 -10.41
C LEU A 4 -40.34 7.17 -9.56
N LEU A 5 -41.39 6.43 -9.91
CA LEU A 5 -41.84 5.24 -9.16
C LEU A 5 -40.97 4.00 -9.41
N ILE A 6 -40.41 3.86 -10.62
CA ILE A 6 -39.57 2.72 -10.99
C ILE A 6 -38.25 2.66 -10.18
N PRO A 7 -37.46 3.75 -10.03
CA PRO A 7 -36.24 3.69 -9.22
C PRO A 7 -36.53 3.52 -7.72
N ILE A 8 -37.66 4.06 -7.21
CA ILE A 8 -38.04 3.92 -5.80
C ILE A 8 -38.42 2.48 -5.48
N VAL A 9 -39.23 1.81 -6.33
CA VAL A 9 -39.62 0.41 -6.13
C VAL A 9 -38.43 -0.55 -6.33
N PHE A 10 -37.50 -0.25 -7.24
CA PHE A 10 -36.26 -1.02 -7.39
C PHE A 10 -35.36 -0.93 -6.15
N ILE A 11 -35.22 0.26 -5.57
CA ILE A 11 -34.40 0.50 -4.37
C ILE A 11 -35.08 -0.06 -3.11
N SER A 12 -36.42 0.02 -3.01
CA SER A 12 -37.16 -0.37 -1.80
C SER A 12 -37.56 -1.84 -1.74
N VAL A 13 -37.59 -2.56 -2.87
CA VAL A 13 -38.04 -3.96 -2.93
C VAL A 13 -36.97 -4.90 -3.49
N ILE A 14 -36.28 -4.52 -4.58
CA ILE A 14 -35.34 -5.42 -5.26
C ILE A 14 -33.97 -5.42 -4.60
N LEU A 15 -33.47 -4.27 -4.14
CA LEU A 15 -32.24 -4.18 -3.35
C LEU A 15 -32.32 -4.97 -2.03
N PRO A 16 -33.35 -4.80 -1.19
CA PRO A 16 -33.52 -5.65 -0.02
C PRO A 16 -33.81 -7.09 -0.39
N ALA A 17 -34.50 -7.41 -1.50
CA ALA A 17 -34.70 -8.80 -1.92
C ALA A 17 -33.43 -9.47 -2.46
N GLN A 18 -32.56 -8.79 -3.21
CA GLN A 18 -31.26 -9.33 -3.64
C GLN A 18 -30.28 -9.45 -2.47
N CYS A 19 -30.31 -8.50 -1.54
CA CYS A 19 -29.66 -8.64 -0.25
C CYS A 19 -30.23 -9.85 0.50
N TYR A 20 -31.56 -9.97 0.64
CA TYR A 20 -32.26 -11.06 1.35
C TYR A 20 -32.05 -12.44 0.72
N PHE A 21 -31.97 -12.54 -0.61
CA PHE A 21 -31.68 -13.78 -1.33
C PHE A 21 -30.18 -14.15 -1.32
N ARG A 22 -29.27 -13.18 -1.18
CA ARG A 22 -27.87 -13.46 -0.77
C ARG A 22 -27.80 -13.87 0.71
N PHE A 23 -28.68 -13.34 1.57
CA PHE A 23 -28.75 -13.68 3.00
C PHE A 23 -29.42 -15.02 3.29
N SER A 24 -30.35 -15.50 2.46
CA SER A 24 -31.16 -16.70 2.73
C SER A 24 -30.50 -18.02 2.31
N LYS A 25 -29.31 -17.99 1.69
CA LYS A 25 -28.51 -19.16 1.33
C LYS A 25 -27.29 -19.34 2.24
N ILE A 26 -27.43 -19.02 3.52
CA ILE A 26 -26.37 -19.26 4.52
C ILE A 26 -26.84 -20.46 5.35
N PRO A 27 -26.29 -21.67 5.16
CA PRO A 27 -26.65 -22.79 6.01
C PRO A 27 -26.10 -22.54 7.42
N SER A 28 -27.00 -22.68 8.40
CA SER A 28 -26.62 -22.95 9.77
C SER A 28 -26.39 -24.45 9.86
N ASP A 29 -25.16 -24.95 9.80
CA ASP A 29 -24.85 -26.28 10.30
C ASP A 29 -23.35 -26.43 10.57
N ASP A 30 -23.00 -26.55 11.86
CA ASP A 30 -22.36 -27.74 12.44
C ASP A 30 -22.17 -27.51 13.95
N GLU A 31 -22.88 -28.33 14.74
CA GLU A 31 -23.13 -28.20 16.18
C GLU A 31 -21.92 -28.44 17.12
N GLU A 32 -20.66 -28.44 16.67
CA GLU A 32 -19.50 -28.66 17.56
C GLU A 32 -18.39 -27.60 17.53
N ILE A 33 -18.55 -26.51 16.77
CA ILE A 33 -17.61 -25.39 16.79
C ILE A 33 -18.40 -24.13 17.15
N PHE A 34 -18.49 -23.78 18.43
CA PHE A 34 -19.13 -22.53 18.88
C PHE A 34 -18.62 -21.35 18.04
N PRO A 35 -19.43 -20.78 17.12
CA PRO A 35 -19.07 -19.54 16.47
C PRO A 35 -19.35 -18.46 17.50
N CYS A 36 -18.32 -17.87 18.09
CA CYS A 36 -18.49 -16.56 18.71
C CYS A 36 -18.75 -15.56 17.57
N CYS A 37 -20.00 -15.42 17.15
CA CYS A 37 -20.46 -14.29 16.36
C CYS A 37 -20.33 -13.05 17.25
N LEU A 38 -19.23 -12.33 17.11
CA LEU A 38 -19.15 -10.96 17.56
C LEU A 38 -19.94 -10.11 16.58
N ASP A 39 -21.07 -9.56 17.04
CA ASP A 39 -21.85 -8.53 16.34
C ASP A 39 -21.11 -7.17 16.41
N ASP A 40 -19.85 -7.19 15.95
CA ASP A 40 -18.86 -6.12 16.09
C ASP A 40 -18.55 -5.49 14.71
N SER A 41 -19.55 -5.37 13.84
CA SER A 41 -19.43 -4.77 12.50
C SER A 41 -18.75 -3.37 12.50
N PRO A 42 -19.09 -2.42 13.39
CA PRO A 42 -18.40 -1.13 13.44
C PRO A 42 -16.93 -1.22 13.90
N ASP A 43 -16.59 -2.21 14.73
CA ASP A 43 -15.23 -2.39 15.24
C ASP A 43 -14.28 -2.97 14.19
N CYS A 44 -14.79 -3.69 13.18
CA CYS A 44 -13.98 -4.15 12.04
C CYS A 44 -13.38 -2.98 11.26
N GLU A 45 -14.10 -1.87 11.15
CA GLU A 45 -13.64 -0.69 10.39
C GLU A 45 -12.85 0.27 11.28
N ALA A 46 -13.33 0.52 12.50
CA ALA A 46 -12.76 1.53 13.38
C ALA A 46 -11.54 1.04 14.19
N LYS A 47 -11.54 -0.23 14.65
CA LYS A 47 -10.51 -0.79 15.56
C LYS A 47 -10.19 -2.26 15.25
N PRO A 48 -9.73 -2.56 14.02
CA PRO A 48 -9.54 -3.94 13.56
C PRO A 48 -8.50 -4.71 14.39
N VAL A 49 -7.49 -4.04 14.95
CA VAL A 49 -6.46 -4.68 15.78
C VAL A 49 -7.05 -5.18 17.09
N SER A 50 -7.78 -4.32 17.82
CA SER A 50 -8.47 -4.72 19.05
C SER A 50 -9.44 -5.87 18.83
N LEU A 51 -10.20 -5.84 17.72
CA LEU A 51 -11.15 -6.89 17.37
C LEU A 51 -10.44 -8.23 17.21
N ILE A 52 -9.34 -8.29 16.46
CA ILE A 52 -8.60 -9.54 16.26
C ILE A 52 -7.95 -10.03 17.56
N ARG A 53 -7.41 -9.12 18.38
CA ARG A 53 -6.85 -9.50 19.69
C ARG A 53 -7.91 -10.09 20.62
N ARG A 54 -9.08 -9.45 20.71
CA ARG A 54 -10.24 -9.97 21.48
C ARG A 54 -10.72 -11.31 20.93
N ALA A 55 -10.84 -11.42 19.60
CA ALA A 55 -11.24 -12.64 18.93
C ALA A 55 -10.30 -13.81 19.25
N ARG A 56 -8.98 -13.58 19.26
CA ARG A 56 -7.98 -14.61 19.62
C ARG A 56 -8.00 -14.98 21.09
N ALA A 57 -8.22 -14.02 21.99
CA ALA A 57 -8.31 -14.30 23.42
C ALA A 57 -9.53 -15.18 23.73
N ARG A 58 -10.63 -15.04 22.97
CA ARG A 58 -11.87 -15.81 23.14
C ARG A 58 -11.91 -17.11 22.36
N CYS A 59 -11.31 -17.16 21.17
CA CYS A 59 -11.41 -18.30 20.24
C CYS A 59 -10.03 -18.83 19.85
N LYS A 60 -9.80 -20.13 20.07
CA LYS A 60 -8.50 -20.77 19.77
C LYS A 60 -8.20 -20.85 18.27
N ASN A 61 -9.20 -21.09 17.42
CA ASN A 61 -8.95 -21.56 16.03
C ASN A 61 -9.65 -20.78 14.91
N VAL A 62 -10.89 -20.30 15.07
CA VAL A 62 -11.63 -19.62 14.00
C VAL A 62 -12.66 -18.66 14.59
N LEU A 63 -12.74 -17.42 14.10
CA LEU A 63 -13.86 -16.51 14.42
C LEU A 63 -14.56 -16.11 13.13
N SER A 64 -15.90 -16.06 13.14
CA SER A 64 -16.69 -15.46 12.07
C SER A 64 -17.34 -14.18 12.55
N THR A 65 -17.15 -13.08 11.85
CA THR A 65 -17.83 -11.80 12.11
C THR A 65 -18.45 -11.25 10.83
N GLN A 66 -19.46 -10.41 10.93
CA GLN A 66 -20.10 -9.78 9.78
C GLN A 66 -19.40 -8.46 9.46
N TYR A 67 -18.91 -8.31 8.23
CA TYR A 67 -18.21 -7.12 7.73
C TYR A 67 -19.00 -6.45 6.64
N ARG A 68 -19.45 -5.22 6.96
CA ARG A 68 -20.51 -4.52 6.21
C ARG A 68 -21.73 -5.44 6.05
N ALA A 69 -22.85 -4.94 5.53
CA ALA A 69 -24.07 -5.74 5.51
C ALA A 69 -23.90 -7.10 4.80
N ALA A 70 -22.90 -7.31 3.92
CA ALA A 70 -22.86 -8.40 2.95
C ALA A 70 -21.78 -9.50 3.13
N CYS A 71 -20.77 -9.37 3.99
CA CYS A 71 -19.65 -10.33 4.02
C CYS A 71 -19.48 -11.01 5.39
N LYS A 72 -19.44 -12.35 5.41
CA LYS A 72 -19.00 -13.11 6.59
C LYS A 72 -17.48 -13.21 6.53
N LEU A 73 -16.79 -12.51 7.43
CA LEU A 73 -15.34 -12.60 7.59
C LEU A 73 -14.97 -13.76 8.47
N ARG A 74 -14.06 -14.61 7.99
CA ARG A 74 -13.44 -15.67 8.79
C ARG A 74 -12.04 -15.24 9.20
N LEU A 75 -11.83 -15.07 10.51
CA LEU A 75 -10.57 -14.72 11.15
C LEU A 75 -9.83 -15.98 11.62
N ARG A 76 -8.52 -16.03 11.35
CA ARG A 76 -7.63 -17.17 11.63
C ARG A 76 -7.23 -17.27 13.11
N GLY A 77 -7.35 -18.47 13.69
CA GLY A 77 -6.62 -18.95 14.88
C GLY A 77 -5.63 -20.08 14.53
N LYS A 78 -4.90 -20.60 15.52
CA LYS A 78 -3.87 -21.64 15.31
C LYS A 78 -4.53 -22.97 14.88
N GLY A 79 -4.14 -23.52 13.71
CA GLY A 79 -4.52 -24.88 13.31
C GLY A 79 -5.51 -25.06 12.15
N LEU A 80 -5.95 -24.00 11.47
CA LEU A 80 -6.65 -24.16 10.18
C LEU A 80 -5.69 -24.78 9.15
N ARG A 81 -6.14 -25.85 8.46
CA ARG A 81 -5.33 -26.62 7.50
C ARG A 81 -4.85 -25.72 6.36
N LYS A 82 -3.57 -25.90 6.00
CA LYS A 82 -2.88 -25.31 4.84
C LYS A 82 -3.74 -25.32 3.55
N GLY A 83 -4.56 -26.35 3.37
CA GLY A 83 -5.35 -26.56 2.14
C GLY A 83 -6.44 -25.53 1.83
N CYS A 84 -7.11 -24.90 2.81
CA CYS A 84 -8.28 -24.04 2.52
C CYS A 84 -7.93 -22.66 1.89
N PHE A 85 -6.64 -22.30 1.81
CA PHE A 85 -6.20 -20.95 1.41
C PHE A 85 -5.11 -20.94 0.34
N VAL A 86 -4.66 -22.11 -0.12
CA VAL A 86 -3.68 -22.23 -1.22
C VAL A 86 -4.44 -22.18 -2.54
N VAL A 87 -4.83 -20.96 -2.94
CA VAL A 87 -5.32 -20.75 -4.32
C VAL A 87 -4.09 -20.58 -5.22
N PRO A 88 -3.99 -21.29 -6.36
CA PRO A 88 -2.88 -21.13 -7.29
C PRO A 88 -2.63 -19.65 -7.62
N GLY A 89 -1.36 -19.25 -7.74
CA GLY A 89 -0.88 -17.89 -8.01
C GLY A 89 -1.25 -17.32 -9.39
N ASN A 90 -2.42 -17.68 -9.93
CA ASN A 90 -2.89 -17.18 -11.22
C ASN A 90 -3.42 -15.73 -11.12
N ALA A 91 -3.49 -15.03 -12.25
CA ALA A 91 -4.07 -13.70 -12.38
C ALA A 91 -5.45 -13.54 -11.69
N ARG A 92 -6.31 -14.55 -11.78
CA ARG A 92 -7.68 -14.52 -11.26
C ARG A 92 -7.75 -14.37 -9.75
N SER A 93 -6.86 -15.02 -8.99
CA SER A 93 -6.91 -14.95 -7.52
C SER A 93 -6.36 -13.64 -6.93
N PHE A 94 -5.42 -12.94 -7.60
CA PHE A 94 -5.01 -11.58 -7.22
C PHE A 94 -6.16 -10.58 -7.40
N CYS A 95 -6.82 -10.65 -8.57
CA CYS A 95 -7.92 -9.74 -8.88
C CYS A 95 -9.18 -10.01 -8.09
N HIS A 96 -9.41 -11.24 -7.58
CA HIS A 96 -10.61 -11.54 -6.81
C HIS A 96 -10.63 -10.87 -5.44
N GLY A 97 -9.49 -10.86 -4.72
CA GLY A 97 -9.36 -10.18 -3.42
C GLY A 97 -9.43 -8.66 -3.52
N MET A 98 -9.00 -8.10 -4.66
CA MET A 98 -9.06 -6.67 -4.97
C MET A 98 -10.24 -6.29 -5.89
N GLY A 99 -11.16 -7.21 -6.19
CA GLY A 99 -12.10 -7.05 -7.31
C GLY A 99 -13.00 -5.84 -7.20
N ALA A 100 -13.53 -5.58 -5.99
CA ALA A 100 -14.35 -4.39 -5.72
C ALA A 100 -13.56 -3.07 -5.88
N PHE A 101 -12.26 -3.08 -5.61
CA PHE A 101 -11.36 -1.94 -5.81
C PHE A 101 -11.00 -1.80 -7.30
N LEU A 102 -10.51 -2.87 -7.92
CA LEU A 102 -10.03 -2.87 -9.31
C LEU A 102 -11.16 -2.51 -10.27
N ASN A 103 -12.33 -3.15 -10.18
CA ASN A 103 -13.43 -2.96 -11.13
C ASN A 103 -13.94 -1.52 -11.20
N LYS A 104 -13.70 -0.70 -10.16
CA LYS A 104 -14.13 0.70 -10.13
C LYS A 104 -13.06 1.68 -10.60
N ASN A 105 -11.79 1.34 -10.39
CA ASN A 105 -10.66 2.21 -10.72
C ASN A 105 -10.13 2.00 -12.14
N VAL A 106 -10.30 0.81 -12.73
CA VAL A 106 -9.74 0.47 -14.05
C VAL A 106 -10.84 0.26 -15.10
N ASP A 107 -10.45 0.34 -16.36
CA ASP A 107 -11.33 0.08 -17.49
C ASP A 107 -11.85 -1.36 -17.53
N PRO A 108 -13.10 -1.58 -17.99
CA PRO A 108 -13.61 -2.91 -18.28
C PRO A 108 -12.66 -3.66 -19.23
N GLY A 109 -12.32 -4.90 -18.89
CA GLY A 109 -11.41 -5.74 -19.68
C GLY A 109 -9.91 -5.52 -19.41
N TYR A 110 -9.52 -4.53 -18.59
CA TYR A 110 -8.13 -4.41 -18.15
C TYR A 110 -7.69 -5.61 -17.29
N VAL A 111 -8.58 -6.06 -16.38
CA VAL A 111 -8.31 -7.18 -15.46
C VAL A 111 -7.98 -8.48 -16.18
N ASP A 112 -8.50 -8.68 -17.40
CA ASP A 112 -8.19 -9.84 -18.23
C ASP A 112 -6.72 -9.88 -18.67
N ASN A 113 -6.03 -8.73 -18.62
CA ASN A 113 -4.63 -8.54 -19.03
C ASN A 113 -3.67 -8.42 -17.83
N ILE A 114 -4.14 -8.65 -16.60
CA ILE A 114 -3.33 -8.50 -15.38
C ILE A 114 -2.07 -9.39 -15.36
N GLY A 115 -2.09 -10.53 -16.04
CA GLY A 115 -0.92 -11.40 -16.16
C GLY A 115 0.22 -10.74 -16.96
N VAL A 116 -0.12 -9.92 -17.96
CA VAL A 116 0.85 -9.10 -18.70
C VAL A 116 1.41 -8.03 -17.76
N MET A 117 0.54 -7.35 -17.01
CA MET A 117 0.93 -6.35 -16.02
C MET A 117 1.97 -6.88 -15.02
N LEU A 118 1.68 -8.02 -14.38
CA LEU A 118 2.56 -8.56 -13.33
C LEU A 118 3.95 -8.89 -13.87
N ARG A 119 4.02 -9.40 -15.11
CA ARG A 119 5.29 -9.73 -15.75
C ARG A 119 6.04 -8.49 -16.21
N SER A 120 5.37 -7.54 -16.86
CA SER A 120 6.00 -6.37 -17.45
C SER A 120 6.70 -5.50 -16.40
N LEU A 121 6.06 -5.25 -15.25
CA LEU A 121 6.71 -4.48 -14.17
C LEU A 121 7.90 -5.24 -13.57
N THR A 122 7.76 -6.55 -13.36
CA THR A 122 8.85 -7.36 -12.81
C THR A 122 10.04 -7.37 -13.76
N GLN A 123 9.81 -7.56 -15.07
CA GLN A 123 10.83 -7.56 -16.11
C GLN A 123 11.51 -6.19 -16.26
N TYR A 124 10.73 -5.11 -16.23
CA TYR A 124 11.29 -3.75 -16.20
C TYR A 124 12.21 -3.57 -14.99
N MET A 125 11.78 -3.98 -13.79
CA MET A 125 12.61 -3.85 -12.59
C MET A 125 13.74 -4.89 -12.47
N ASP A 126 13.81 -5.89 -13.35
CA ASP A 126 14.96 -6.79 -13.46
C ASP A 126 16.11 -6.13 -14.23
N ASP A 127 15.82 -5.10 -15.03
CA ASP A 127 16.80 -4.32 -15.76
C ASP A 127 17.58 -3.36 -14.84
N VAL A 128 18.88 -3.23 -15.10
CA VAL A 128 19.78 -2.42 -14.27
C VAL A 128 19.58 -0.92 -14.52
N GLU A 129 19.35 -0.53 -15.78
CA GLU A 129 19.14 0.88 -16.15
C GLU A 129 17.83 1.41 -15.56
N ALA A 130 16.78 0.59 -15.55
CA ALA A 130 15.53 0.90 -14.86
C ALA A 130 15.71 1.10 -13.35
N GLN A 131 16.52 0.27 -12.70
CA GLN A 131 16.84 0.42 -11.26
C GLN A 131 17.67 1.68 -10.99
N GLU A 132 18.67 1.98 -11.84
CA GLU A 132 19.48 3.19 -11.75
C GLU A 132 18.65 4.46 -11.96
N HIS A 133 17.70 4.43 -12.90
CA HIS A 133 16.74 5.51 -13.13
C HIS A 133 15.85 5.74 -11.91
N ALA A 134 15.27 4.67 -11.34
CA ALA A 134 14.49 4.75 -10.11
C ALA A 134 15.30 5.33 -8.93
N LEU A 135 16.56 4.91 -8.76
CA LEU A 135 17.49 5.44 -7.76
C LEU A 135 17.74 6.94 -7.96
N LYS A 136 17.99 7.36 -9.21
CA LYS A 136 18.23 8.76 -9.58
C LYS A 136 17.00 9.62 -9.27
N CYS A 137 15.83 9.27 -9.80
CA CYS A 137 14.58 9.99 -9.56
C CYS A 137 14.29 10.11 -8.06
N THR A 138 14.40 9.00 -7.32
CA THR A 138 14.16 8.99 -5.87
C THR A 138 15.11 9.93 -5.12
N THR A 139 16.38 9.94 -5.48
CA THR A 139 17.39 10.80 -4.86
C THR A 139 17.10 12.28 -5.11
N GLU A 140 16.78 12.63 -6.35
CA GLU A 140 16.47 13.99 -6.75
C GLU A 140 15.18 14.51 -6.10
N GLU A 141 14.11 13.72 -6.09
CA GLU A 141 12.87 14.09 -5.40
C GLU A 141 13.05 14.21 -3.89
N SER A 142 13.82 13.29 -3.29
CA SER A 142 14.15 13.36 -1.86
C SER A 142 14.87 14.66 -1.52
N HIS A 143 15.81 15.08 -2.36
CA HIS A 143 16.48 16.37 -2.19
C HIS A 143 15.54 17.55 -2.39
N ARG A 144 14.72 17.53 -3.45
CA ARG A 144 13.79 18.62 -3.79
C ARG A 144 12.79 18.86 -2.66
N CYS A 145 12.07 17.82 -2.24
CA CYS A 145 11.12 17.90 -1.15
C CYS A 145 11.79 18.28 0.17
N ALA A 146 12.93 17.67 0.51
CA ALA A 146 13.61 17.98 1.77
C ALA A 146 14.14 19.42 1.82
N LEU A 147 14.64 19.97 0.70
CA LEU A 147 15.03 21.38 0.61
C LEU A 147 13.84 22.29 0.85
N GLU A 148 12.71 22.01 0.23
CA GLU A 148 11.48 22.77 0.48
C GLU A 148 11.07 22.69 1.96
N TRP A 149 11.12 21.50 2.58
CA TRP A 149 10.81 21.33 4.00
C TRP A 149 11.72 22.17 4.90
N THR A 150 12.98 22.42 4.52
CA THR A 150 13.88 23.30 5.31
C THR A 150 13.46 24.77 5.31
N THR A 151 12.64 25.20 4.35
CA THR A 151 12.12 26.58 4.27
C THR A 151 10.88 26.79 5.14
N ARG A 152 10.22 25.70 5.55
CA ARG A 152 8.99 25.71 6.36
C ARG A 152 9.32 25.63 7.85
N SER A 153 8.43 26.13 8.71
CA SER A 153 8.57 26.02 10.17
C SER A 153 8.51 24.57 10.66
N ASP A 154 7.57 23.84 10.09
CA ASP A 154 7.24 22.46 10.33
C ASP A 154 6.53 21.89 9.09
N VAL A 155 6.58 20.58 8.94
CA VAL A 155 5.88 19.84 7.88
C VAL A 155 5.14 18.68 8.47
N GLU A 156 3.98 18.36 7.90
CA GLU A 156 3.30 17.13 8.25
C GLU A 156 3.99 15.96 7.55
N LEU A 157 4.49 15.00 8.34
CA LEU A 157 5.42 13.98 7.88
C LEU A 157 4.78 13.04 6.86
N PHE A 158 3.57 12.56 7.12
CA PHE A 158 2.94 11.56 6.25
C PHE A 158 2.51 12.20 4.92
N GLU A 159 1.84 13.35 4.94
CA GLU A 159 1.48 14.05 3.70
C GLU A 159 2.72 14.51 2.92
N GLY A 160 3.76 15.03 3.59
CA GLY A 160 5.00 15.42 2.92
C GLY A 160 5.71 14.22 2.26
N VAL A 161 5.84 13.10 2.97
CA VAL A 161 6.41 11.87 2.40
C VAL A 161 5.51 11.30 1.29
N SER A 162 4.20 11.47 1.39
CA SER A 162 3.24 11.08 0.36
C SER A 162 3.47 11.83 -0.95
N GLU A 163 3.67 13.16 -0.88
CA GLU A 163 4.01 14.01 -2.02
C GLU A 163 5.35 13.59 -2.65
N LEU A 164 6.40 13.43 -1.84
CA LEU A 164 7.72 12.95 -2.28
C LEU A 164 7.60 11.61 -3.02
N THR A 165 6.91 10.65 -2.41
CA THR A 165 6.74 9.30 -2.96
C THR A 165 5.98 9.34 -4.29
N HIS A 166 4.93 10.15 -4.38
CA HIS A 166 4.16 10.32 -5.60
C HIS A 166 5.02 10.89 -6.73
N ASN A 167 5.75 11.95 -6.45
CA ASN A 167 6.60 12.62 -7.43
C ASN A 167 7.70 11.69 -7.94
N ALA A 168 8.31 10.88 -7.06
CA ALA A 168 9.30 9.89 -7.45
C ALA A 168 8.68 8.80 -8.35
N LEU A 169 7.47 8.34 -8.03
CA LEU A 169 6.73 7.37 -8.84
C LEU A 169 6.33 7.92 -10.21
N VAL A 170 5.86 9.17 -10.30
CA VAL A 170 5.53 9.82 -11.58
C VAL A 170 6.76 9.83 -12.48
N ARG A 171 7.92 10.28 -11.98
CA ARG A 171 9.14 10.33 -12.79
C ARG A 171 9.67 8.96 -13.19
N THR A 172 9.62 7.99 -12.27
CA THR A 172 10.13 6.63 -12.51
C THR A 172 9.23 5.87 -13.49
N LEU A 173 7.91 5.94 -13.31
CA LEU A 173 6.96 5.16 -14.10
C LEU A 173 6.50 5.89 -15.37
N MET A 174 6.30 7.20 -15.28
CA MET A 174 5.72 8.00 -16.37
C MET A 174 6.72 8.91 -17.07
N GLY A 175 7.86 9.23 -16.47
CA GLY A 175 8.87 10.12 -17.05
C GLY A 175 8.77 11.58 -16.59
N ASP A 176 9.82 12.35 -16.88
CA ASP A 176 9.96 13.75 -16.44
C ASP A 176 8.97 14.70 -17.14
N ASP A 177 8.53 14.37 -18.35
CA ASP A 177 7.51 15.09 -19.11
C ASP A 177 6.11 15.00 -18.50
N PHE A 178 5.88 14.06 -17.58
CA PHE A 178 4.64 13.99 -16.79
C PHE A 178 4.71 14.79 -15.49
N TYR A 179 5.88 15.32 -15.11
CA TYR A 179 6.11 15.91 -13.78
C TYR A 179 5.22 17.11 -13.49
N GLU A 180 4.92 17.93 -14.50
CA GLU A 180 4.01 19.08 -14.36
C GLU A 180 2.59 18.69 -13.93
N SER A 181 2.17 17.45 -14.20
CA SER A 181 0.86 16.92 -13.83
C SER A 181 0.87 16.15 -12.51
N ALA A 182 2.02 16.04 -11.83
CA ALA A 182 2.16 15.24 -10.61
C ALA A 182 1.23 15.70 -9.49
N ASP A 183 1.13 17.00 -9.22
CA ASP A 183 0.25 17.52 -8.15
C ASP A 183 -1.23 17.22 -8.41
N GLU A 184 -1.68 17.39 -9.67
CA GLU A 184 -3.06 17.08 -10.06
C GLU A 184 -3.31 15.57 -9.94
N LEU A 185 -2.39 14.74 -10.43
CA LEU A 185 -2.46 13.27 -10.32
C LEU A 185 -2.53 12.82 -8.86
N LEU A 186 -1.73 13.39 -7.96
CA LEU A 186 -1.77 13.09 -6.53
C LEU A 186 -3.13 13.41 -5.93
N SER A 187 -3.68 14.59 -6.24
CA SER A 187 -4.99 15.01 -5.75
C SER A 187 -6.11 14.07 -6.22
N LEU A 188 -6.01 13.56 -7.45
CA LEU A 188 -6.95 12.61 -8.04
C LEU A 188 -6.82 11.23 -7.39
N VAL A 189 -5.58 10.75 -7.16
CA VAL A 189 -5.31 9.50 -6.45
C VAL A 189 -5.91 9.53 -5.04
N HIS A 190 -5.66 10.58 -4.25
CA HIS A 190 -6.27 10.73 -2.92
C HIS A 190 -7.81 10.81 -2.97
N ALA A 191 -8.37 11.47 -3.99
CA ALA A 191 -9.83 11.54 -4.16
C ALA A 191 -10.43 10.16 -4.45
N MET A 192 -9.76 9.38 -5.30
CA MET A 192 -10.16 8.02 -5.64
C MET A 192 -10.03 7.08 -4.43
N GLU A 193 -8.94 7.14 -3.64
CA GLU A 193 -8.78 6.36 -2.40
C GLU A 193 -9.98 6.56 -1.45
N ARG A 194 -10.30 7.83 -1.18
CA ARG A 194 -11.40 8.21 -0.30
C ARG A 194 -12.76 7.67 -0.77
N ASP A 195 -13.03 7.73 -2.07
CA ASP A 195 -14.34 7.37 -2.62
C ASP A 195 -14.48 5.86 -2.91
N VAL A 196 -13.37 5.12 -3.07
CA VAL A 196 -13.41 3.66 -3.24
C VAL A 196 -13.80 2.96 -1.92
N ASP A 197 -13.29 3.44 -0.79
CA ASP A 197 -13.60 2.88 0.54
C ASP A 197 -14.95 3.29 1.11
N SER A 198 -15.61 4.26 0.47
CA SER A 198 -16.92 4.75 0.90
C SER A 198 -17.92 3.60 1.07
N ILE A 199 -18.59 3.53 2.22
CA ILE A 199 -19.63 2.52 2.51
C ILE A 199 -20.68 2.48 1.38
N TRP A 200 -21.03 3.65 0.83
CA TRP A 200 -21.97 3.77 -0.29
C TRP A 200 -21.44 3.16 -1.59
N SER A 201 -20.13 3.21 -1.81
CA SER A 201 -19.47 2.52 -2.91
C SER A 201 -19.55 1.01 -2.71
N SER A 202 -19.29 0.49 -1.51
CA SER A 202 -19.33 -0.96 -1.25
C SER A 202 -20.73 -1.58 -1.20
N VAL A 203 -21.75 -0.83 -0.78
CA VAL A 203 -23.11 -1.34 -0.57
C VAL A 203 -23.98 -1.26 -1.83
N LEU A 204 -23.79 -0.24 -2.66
CA LEU A 204 -24.59 -0.06 -3.87
C LEU A 204 -23.95 -0.76 -5.08
N PRO A 205 -24.75 -1.41 -5.94
CA PRO A 205 -24.25 -1.93 -7.22
C PRO A 205 -23.57 -0.83 -8.05
N ASP A 206 -22.53 -1.20 -8.81
CA ASP A 206 -21.68 -0.26 -9.57
C ASP A 206 -22.44 0.64 -10.55
N TRP A 207 -23.61 0.19 -11.03
CA TRP A 207 -24.48 0.93 -11.94
C TRP A 207 -25.33 2.01 -11.26
N VAL A 208 -25.39 2.03 -9.92
CA VAL A 208 -26.16 3.04 -9.17
C VAL A 208 -25.34 4.33 -9.05
N PRO A 209 -25.82 5.48 -9.56
CA PRO A 209 -25.08 6.74 -9.56
C PRO A 209 -25.16 7.44 -8.19
N SER A 210 -24.45 6.91 -7.20
CA SER A 210 -24.24 7.59 -5.92
C SER A 210 -23.24 8.75 -6.06
N PRO A 211 -23.31 9.81 -5.23
CA PRO A 211 -22.35 10.92 -5.29
C PRO A 211 -20.87 10.47 -5.20
N PRO A 212 -20.47 9.53 -4.32
CA PRO A 212 -19.11 8.97 -4.32
C PRO A 212 -18.76 8.26 -5.63
N SER A 213 -19.69 7.46 -6.19
CA SER A 213 -19.45 6.77 -7.47
C SER A 213 -19.24 7.76 -8.63
N LEU A 214 -19.94 8.90 -8.63
CA LEU A 214 -19.81 9.93 -9.65
C LEU A 214 -18.48 10.68 -9.52
N ARG A 215 -18.06 11.01 -8.29
CA ARG A 215 -16.76 11.63 -8.05
C ARG A 215 -15.61 10.70 -8.42
N LEU A 216 -15.69 9.43 -8.05
CA LEU A 216 -14.72 8.41 -8.43
C LEU A 216 -14.60 8.29 -9.96
N ARG A 217 -15.74 8.21 -10.67
CA ARG A 217 -15.75 8.20 -12.14
C ARG A 217 -15.07 9.44 -12.73
N ARG A 218 -15.43 10.64 -12.25
CA ARG A 218 -14.81 11.89 -12.72
C ARG A 218 -13.32 11.93 -12.48
N ALA A 219 -12.87 11.51 -11.31
CA ALA A 219 -11.44 11.49 -10.98
C ALA A 219 -10.68 10.53 -11.91
N ARG A 220 -11.21 9.31 -12.10
CA ARG A 220 -10.66 8.33 -13.04
C ARG A 220 -10.61 8.86 -14.48
N ASP A 221 -11.69 9.48 -14.93
CA ASP A 221 -11.77 10.00 -16.30
C ASP A 221 -10.77 11.15 -16.49
N ARG A 222 -10.59 12.02 -15.48
CA ARG A 222 -9.55 13.06 -15.50
C ARG A 222 -8.12 12.50 -15.49
N VAL A 223 -7.84 11.46 -14.71
CA VAL A 223 -6.52 10.79 -14.75
C VAL A 223 -6.22 10.26 -16.16
N LYS A 224 -7.23 9.68 -16.84
CA LYS A 224 -7.08 9.21 -18.22
C LYS A 224 -6.85 10.35 -19.20
N GLU A 225 -7.57 11.45 -19.07
CA GLU A 225 -7.38 12.65 -19.89
C GLU A 225 -5.94 13.15 -19.77
N ILE A 226 -5.46 13.38 -18.54
CA ILE A 226 -4.07 13.80 -18.27
C ILE A 226 -3.08 12.83 -18.92
N PHE A 227 -3.29 11.52 -18.74
CA PHE A 227 -2.39 10.51 -19.28
C PHE A 227 -2.30 10.58 -20.81
N TRP A 228 -3.43 10.63 -21.50
CA TRP A 228 -3.44 10.68 -22.96
C TRP A 228 -3.00 12.03 -23.50
N GLU A 229 -3.26 13.13 -22.81
CA GLU A 229 -2.74 14.46 -23.14
C GLU A 229 -1.21 14.44 -23.12
N ARG A 230 -0.60 14.02 -22.00
CA ARG A 230 0.86 13.96 -21.83
C ARG A 230 1.52 12.97 -22.78
N LEU A 231 0.92 11.79 -22.99
CA LEU A 231 1.44 10.84 -23.98
C LEU A 231 1.38 11.40 -25.41
N THR A 232 0.34 12.18 -25.73
CA THR A 232 0.25 12.85 -27.04
C THR A 232 1.33 13.92 -27.19
N GLU A 233 1.55 14.74 -26.16
CA GLU A 233 2.60 15.75 -26.13
C GLU A 233 3.99 15.12 -26.29
N ARG A 234 4.28 14.04 -25.55
CA ARG A 234 5.49 13.24 -25.68
C ARG A 234 5.71 12.79 -27.12
N HIS A 235 4.69 12.23 -27.77
CA HIS A 235 4.79 11.78 -29.16
C HIS A 235 5.11 12.93 -30.13
N ILE A 236 4.50 14.10 -29.94
CA ILE A 236 4.75 15.29 -30.76
C ILE A 236 6.19 15.79 -30.55
N ALA A 237 6.64 15.90 -29.30
CA ALA A 237 7.99 16.34 -28.95
C ALA A 237 9.07 15.39 -29.53
N ALA A 238 8.86 14.08 -29.43
CA ALA A 238 9.73 13.08 -30.02
C ALA A 238 9.83 13.22 -31.55
N LYS A 239 8.71 13.45 -32.24
CA LYS A 239 8.69 13.67 -33.69
C LYS A 239 9.40 14.96 -34.12
N ASN A 240 9.37 15.98 -33.27
CA ASN A 240 10.05 17.26 -33.51
C ASN A 240 11.55 17.21 -33.15
N GLY A 241 12.02 16.13 -32.52
CA GLY A 241 13.39 16.02 -32.02
C GLY A 241 13.66 16.83 -30.74
N GLU A 242 12.60 17.22 -30.03
CA GLU A 242 12.66 17.98 -28.78
C GLU A 242 12.81 17.07 -27.55
N LEU A 243 12.44 15.80 -27.69
CA LEU A 243 12.52 14.78 -26.64
C LEU A 243 13.12 13.50 -27.23
N GLU A 244 13.97 12.82 -26.45
CA GLU A 244 14.51 11.52 -26.82
C GLU A 244 13.40 10.46 -26.87
N THR A 245 13.51 9.52 -27.80
CA THR A 245 12.50 8.45 -27.96
C THR A 245 12.68 7.31 -26.96
N ASP A 246 13.90 7.11 -26.49
CA ASP A 246 14.31 5.99 -25.63
C ASP A 246 14.57 6.51 -24.22
N LEU A 247 13.48 6.81 -23.51
CA LEU A 247 13.52 7.24 -22.12
C LEU A 247 13.55 6.00 -21.20
N PRO A 248 14.25 6.06 -20.05
CA PRO A 248 14.37 4.93 -19.13
C PRO A 248 13.11 4.66 -18.29
N ASP A 249 12.01 5.41 -18.52
CA ASP A 249 10.76 5.25 -17.78
C ASP A 249 9.95 4.03 -18.22
N TYR A 250 9.05 3.60 -17.33
CA TYR A 250 8.24 2.40 -17.55
C TYR A 250 7.22 2.55 -18.71
N ILE A 251 6.69 3.75 -19.00
CA ILE A 251 5.84 3.97 -20.18
C ILE A 251 6.60 3.62 -21.45
N THR A 252 7.83 4.09 -21.57
CA THR A 252 8.66 3.86 -22.75
C THR A 252 8.97 2.37 -22.92
N TYR A 253 9.31 1.67 -21.83
CA TYR A 253 9.41 0.21 -21.82
C TYR A 253 8.11 -0.46 -22.31
N LEU A 254 6.95 -0.04 -21.81
CA LEU A 254 5.65 -0.58 -22.21
C LEU A 254 5.32 -0.31 -23.69
N LEU A 255 5.82 0.79 -24.28
CA LEU A 255 5.57 1.10 -25.69
C LEU A 255 6.49 0.34 -26.63
N HIS A 256 7.71 -0.02 -26.19
CA HIS A 256 8.69 -0.74 -27.00
C HIS A 256 8.51 -2.27 -26.96
N ASP A 257 8.12 -2.84 -25.82
CA ASP A 257 7.97 -4.29 -25.71
C ASP A 257 6.69 -4.77 -26.41
N THR A 258 6.83 -5.56 -27.47
CA THR A 258 5.65 -6.15 -28.15
C THR A 258 4.80 -7.06 -27.26
N SER A 259 5.39 -7.63 -26.20
CA SER A 259 4.71 -8.52 -25.24
C SER A 259 3.67 -7.78 -24.37
N THR A 260 3.82 -6.45 -24.23
CA THR A 260 2.91 -5.58 -23.47
C THR A 260 1.75 -5.06 -24.34
N GLY A 261 1.74 -5.36 -25.65
CA GLY A 261 0.70 -4.95 -26.61
C GLY A 261 -0.75 -5.09 -26.10
N PRO A 262 -1.13 -6.14 -25.35
CA PRO A 262 -2.46 -6.25 -24.75
C PRO A 262 -2.83 -5.11 -23.77
N LEU A 263 -1.86 -4.41 -23.19
CA LEU A 263 -2.04 -3.25 -22.30
C LEU A 263 -2.16 -1.91 -23.04
N SER A 264 -1.86 -1.84 -24.34
CA SER A 264 -1.79 -0.58 -25.12
C SER A 264 -3.00 0.34 -24.94
N ARG A 265 -4.23 -0.19 -25.04
CA ARG A 265 -5.47 0.58 -24.82
C ARG A 265 -5.82 0.84 -23.36
N TYR A 266 -5.09 0.22 -22.43
CA TYR A 266 -5.33 0.28 -20.99
C TYR A 266 -4.19 0.94 -20.22
N LEU A 267 -3.22 1.58 -20.90
CA LEU A 267 -2.04 2.16 -20.26
C LEU A 267 -2.40 3.14 -19.13
N ALA A 268 -3.37 4.02 -19.35
CA ALA A 268 -3.85 4.93 -18.32
C ALA A 268 -4.36 4.18 -17.07
N SER A 269 -5.25 3.19 -17.27
CA SER A 269 -5.76 2.33 -16.19
C SER A 269 -4.65 1.52 -15.50
N HIS A 270 -3.66 1.09 -16.28
CA HIS A 270 -2.53 0.32 -15.81
C HIS A 270 -1.65 1.14 -14.85
N LEU A 271 -1.24 2.34 -15.25
CA LEU A 271 -0.43 3.19 -14.40
C LEU A 271 -1.21 3.76 -13.23
N THR A 272 -2.50 4.07 -13.43
CA THR A 272 -3.40 4.42 -12.32
C THR A 272 -3.32 3.36 -11.22
N LEU A 273 -3.49 2.08 -11.57
CA LEU A 273 -3.38 0.99 -10.60
C LEU A 273 -2.01 0.93 -9.93
N LEU A 274 -0.92 1.07 -10.69
CA LEU A 274 0.43 1.05 -10.14
C LEU A 274 0.65 2.19 -9.13
N MET A 275 0.15 3.39 -9.43
CA MET A 275 0.21 4.54 -8.52
C MET A 275 -0.51 4.21 -7.19
N PHE A 276 -1.75 3.71 -7.21
CA PHE A 276 -2.44 3.33 -5.96
C PHE A 276 -1.69 2.27 -5.17
N ALA A 277 -1.23 1.21 -5.84
CA ALA A 277 -0.61 0.07 -5.19
C ALA A 277 0.73 0.41 -4.54
N SER A 278 1.52 1.26 -5.19
CA SER A 278 2.88 1.61 -4.76
C SER A 278 2.94 2.82 -3.83
N HIS A 279 2.06 3.80 -4.01
CA HIS A 279 2.15 5.09 -3.31
C HIS A 279 1.86 4.98 -1.80
N THR A 280 0.66 4.51 -1.44
CA THR A 280 0.18 4.51 -0.05
C THR A 280 1.07 3.68 0.88
N SER A 281 1.46 2.49 0.43
CA SER A 281 2.29 1.55 1.16
C SER A 281 3.71 2.08 1.35
N THR A 282 4.34 2.57 0.29
CA THR A 282 5.71 3.12 0.34
C THR A 282 5.77 4.37 1.23
N ALA A 283 4.82 5.30 1.08
CA ALA A 283 4.76 6.51 1.88
C ALA A 283 4.57 6.21 3.38
N ALA A 284 3.73 5.21 3.71
CA ALA A 284 3.53 4.77 5.08
C ALA A 284 4.82 4.16 5.66
N VAL A 285 5.51 3.28 4.92
CA VAL A 285 6.75 2.64 5.40
C VAL A 285 7.83 3.68 5.67
N ILE A 286 8.09 4.60 4.73
CA ILE A 286 9.09 5.66 4.92
C ILE A 286 8.75 6.50 6.16
N SER A 287 7.49 6.91 6.29
CA SER A 287 7.03 7.73 7.42
C SER A 287 7.19 6.99 8.75
N TRP A 288 6.76 5.74 8.84
CA TRP A 288 6.88 4.94 10.06
C TRP A 288 8.33 4.66 10.44
N VAL A 289 9.23 4.46 9.47
CA VAL A 289 10.66 4.29 9.77
C VAL A 289 11.23 5.58 10.38
N ILE A 290 10.90 6.75 9.80
CA ILE A 290 11.31 8.04 10.36
C ILE A 290 10.77 8.20 11.79
N VAL A 291 9.50 7.88 12.03
CA VAL A 291 8.89 7.93 13.37
C VAL A 291 9.60 7.02 14.36
N CYS A 292 9.91 5.78 13.97
CA CYS A 292 10.62 4.83 14.83
C CYS A 292 12.03 5.32 15.16
N LEU A 293 12.76 5.84 14.18
CA LEU A 293 14.10 6.40 14.40
C LEU A 293 14.05 7.64 15.30
N LEU A 294 13.06 8.53 15.14
CA LEU A 294 12.89 9.69 16.01
C LEU A 294 12.57 9.30 17.47
N ARG A 295 11.96 8.14 17.70
CA ARG A 295 11.70 7.56 19.02
C ARG A 295 12.92 6.85 19.62
N HIS A 296 13.88 6.44 18.79
CA HIS A 296 15.10 5.72 19.17
C HIS A 296 16.33 6.49 18.67
N PRO A 297 16.68 7.63 19.31
CA PRO A 297 17.72 8.54 18.84
C PRO A 297 19.13 7.91 18.79
N ASP A 298 19.38 6.89 19.62
CA ASP A 298 20.58 6.07 19.60
C ASP A 298 20.70 5.24 18.31
N VAL A 299 19.62 4.58 17.91
CA VAL A 299 19.53 3.84 16.64
C VAL A 299 19.63 4.82 15.46
N MET A 300 18.94 5.96 15.52
CA MET A 300 19.02 7.00 14.48
C MET A 300 20.46 7.50 14.31
N ALA A 301 21.21 7.71 15.40
CA ALA A 301 22.59 8.14 15.33
C ALA A 301 23.50 7.07 14.70
N ALA A 302 23.26 5.78 14.99
CA ALA A 302 23.98 4.67 14.38
C ALA A 302 23.72 4.58 12.87
N VAL A 303 22.44 4.61 12.44
CA VAL A 303 22.06 4.58 11.02
C VAL A 303 22.66 5.76 10.25
N LYS A 304 22.63 6.97 10.83
CA LYS A 304 23.25 8.16 10.22
C LYS A 304 24.76 7.99 10.05
N ARG A 305 25.45 7.37 11.02
CA ARG A 305 26.88 7.09 10.95
C ARG A 305 27.20 6.12 9.81
N ASP A 306 26.40 5.06 9.67
CA ASP A 306 26.56 4.09 8.60
C ASP A 306 26.34 4.73 7.23
N ALA A 307 25.26 5.52 7.08
CA ALA A 307 24.92 6.22 5.85
C ALA A 307 25.98 7.25 5.39
N ARG A 308 26.90 7.67 6.28
CA ARG A 308 28.05 8.51 5.92
C ARG A 308 29.17 7.70 5.28
N SER A 309 29.42 6.48 5.76
CA SER A 309 30.46 5.65 5.18
C SER A 309 30.04 5.34 3.74
N ALA A 310 30.84 5.71 2.75
CA ALA A 310 30.51 5.53 1.33
C ALA A 310 30.45 4.03 0.89
N ALA A 311 30.42 3.12 1.86
CA ALA A 311 30.48 1.68 1.71
C ALA A 311 29.07 1.07 1.81
N GLY A 312 28.27 1.28 0.75
CA GLY A 312 27.04 0.52 0.51
C GLY A 312 25.83 0.88 1.41
N GLU A 313 24.75 0.13 1.21
CA GLU A 313 23.52 0.25 1.97
C GLU A 313 23.73 -0.08 3.45
N SER A 314 23.21 0.75 4.36
CA SER A 314 23.28 0.48 5.79
C SER A 314 22.45 -0.76 6.13
N VAL A 315 23.12 -1.84 6.55
CA VAL A 315 22.48 -3.07 7.03
C VAL A 315 21.54 -2.77 8.20
N LEU A 316 21.93 -1.83 9.08
CA LEU A 316 21.08 -1.41 10.19
C LEU A 316 19.82 -0.68 9.70
N LEU A 317 19.91 0.15 8.65
CA LEU A 317 18.73 0.77 8.04
C LEU A 317 17.79 -0.30 7.47
N GLN A 318 18.31 -1.30 6.77
CA GLN A 318 17.51 -2.41 6.25
C GLN A 318 16.81 -3.18 7.39
N ALA A 319 17.51 -3.44 8.48
CA ALA A 319 16.92 -4.04 9.68
C ALA A 319 15.81 -3.16 10.31
N CYS A 320 15.99 -1.83 10.30
CA CYS A 320 14.97 -0.88 10.75
C CYS A 320 13.74 -0.90 9.84
N ILE A 321 13.92 -0.97 8.52
CA ILE A 321 12.82 -1.07 7.54
C ILE A 321 12.02 -2.36 7.79
N LYS A 322 12.70 -3.52 7.84
CA LYS A 322 12.07 -4.82 8.11
C LYS A 322 11.32 -4.85 9.44
N GLU A 323 11.92 -4.33 10.52
CA GLU A 323 11.24 -4.28 11.82
C GLU A 323 10.06 -3.32 11.85
N THR A 324 10.16 -2.20 11.13
CA THR A 324 9.05 -1.24 11.03
C THR A 324 7.89 -1.84 10.25
N MET A 325 8.17 -2.51 9.13
CA MET A 325 7.15 -3.27 8.40
C MET A 325 6.56 -4.36 9.29
N ARG A 326 7.37 -5.10 10.05
CA ARG A 326 6.84 -6.06 11.03
C ARG A 326 5.85 -5.41 11.99
N TYR A 327 6.22 -4.25 12.55
CA TYR A 327 5.49 -3.58 13.62
C TYR A 327 4.23 -2.83 13.16
N TYR A 328 4.27 -2.20 11.99
CA TYR A 328 3.22 -1.30 11.48
C TYR A 328 2.52 -1.80 10.22
N ASP A 329 2.95 -2.91 9.60
CA ASP A 329 2.22 -3.51 8.47
C ASP A 329 0.89 -4.10 8.96
N ALA A 330 -0.12 -3.26 8.89
CA ALA A 330 -1.50 -3.63 9.14
C ALA A 330 -2.35 -3.50 7.86
N MET A 331 -1.74 -3.76 6.70
CA MET A 331 -2.46 -3.81 5.43
C MET A 331 -3.61 -4.83 5.51
N ARG A 332 -4.80 -4.42 5.08
CA ARG A 332 -5.98 -5.29 5.04
C ARG A 332 -5.90 -6.23 3.85
N CYS A 333 -5.77 -7.53 4.12
CA CYS A 333 -5.75 -8.56 3.08
C CYS A 333 -7.06 -9.35 3.06
N PHE A 334 -7.84 -9.20 1.98
CA PHE A 334 -9.06 -9.95 1.73
C PHE A 334 -8.81 -11.09 0.75
N ARG A 335 -9.42 -12.24 0.99
CA ARG A 335 -9.35 -13.41 0.12
C ARG A 335 -10.70 -14.13 0.03
N PRO A 336 -11.18 -14.50 -1.16
CA PRO A 336 -12.28 -15.45 -1.25
C PRO A 336 -11.83 -16.82 -0.72
N ALA A 337 -12.71 -17.54 -0.03
CA ALA A 337 -12.49 -18.95 0.30
C ALA A 337 -12.68 -19.84 -0.95
N GLU A 338 -12.07 -21.04 -0.96
CA GLU A 338 -12.24 -22.01 -2.04
C GLU A 338 -13.70 -22.47 -2.21
N ALA A 339 -14.00 -23.05 -3.38
CA ALA A 339 -15.36 -23.46 -3.80
C ALA A 339 -16.08 -24.43 -2.84
N ASP A 340 -15.36 -25.15 -1.98
CA ASP A 340 -15.92 -26.03 -0.95
C ASP A 340 -16.25 -25.29 0.38
N ALA A 341 -15.92 -24.01 0.47
CA ALA A 341 -16.24 -23.11 1.57
C ALA A 341 -17.15 -21.98 1.07
N GLU A 342 -18.44 -22.27 0.98
CA GLU A 342 -19.54 -21.37 0.59
C GLU A 342 -19.30 -19.89 0.93
N ASP A 343 -19.45 -19.01 -0.08
CA ASP A 343 -19.62 -17.55 -0.03
C ASP A 343 -18.92 -16.79 1.12
N SER A 344 -17.71 -17.23 1.51
CA SER A 344 -16.98 -16.66 2.64
C SER A 344 -15.73 -15.93 2.17
N THR A 345 -15.50 -14.74 2.73
CA THR A 345 -14.27 -13.98 2.50
C THR A 345 -13.40 -14.11 3.74
N CYS A 346 -12.20 -14.66 3.58
CA CYS A 346 -11.16 -14.64 4.59
C CYS A 346 -10.55 -13.25 4.68
N PHE A 347 -10.41 -12.76 5.90
CA PHE A 347 -9.75 -11.49 6.19
C PHE A 347 -8.56 -11.75 7.08
N SER A 348 -7.43 -11.15 6.74
CA SER A 348 -6.22 -11.23 7.54
C SER A 348 -5.51 -9.89 7.59
N LEU A 349 -4.92 -9.62 8.75
CA LEU A 349 -3.99 -8.52 8.98
C LEU A 349 -2.60 -9.11 9.21
N PRO A 350 -1.60 -8.82 8.38
CA PRO A 350 -0.22 -9.28 8.55
C PRO A 350 0.33 -8.98 9.95
N TYR A 351 0.05 -7.77 10.48
CA TYR A 351 0.34 -7.33 11.85
C TYR A 351 0.05 -8.43 12.89
N THR A 352 -1.08 -9.10 12.77
CA THR A 352 -1.51 -10.06 13.80
C THR A 352 -0.64 -11.30 13.82
N LYS A 353 0.06 -11.66 12.74
CA LYS A 353 1.05 -12.74 12.75
C LYS A 353 2.37 -12.27 13.37
N HIS A 354 2.74 -11.03 13.06
CA HIS A 354 3.93 -10.38 13.60
C HIS A 354 3.85 -10.12 15.11
N ASP A 355 2.62 -10.06 15.63
CA ASP A 355 2.31 -9.93 17.06
C ASP A 355 2.19 -11.28 17.80
N LEU A 356 2.67 -12.39 17.22
CA LEU A 356 2.69 -13.70 17.88
C LEU A 356 3.99 -13.89 18.65
N PRO A 357 3.97 -13.98 20.00
CA PRO A 357 5.19 -14.15 20.80
C PRO A 357 5.97 -15.42 20.47
N GLY A 358 5.28 -16.45 19.95
CA GLY A 358 5.91 -17.70 19.52
C GLY A 358 6.77 -17.58 18.26
N ASN A 359 6.49 -16.59 17.41
CA ASN A 359 7.26 -16.32 16.18
C ASN A 359 8.24 -15.17 16.40
N TYR A 360 7.83 -14.16 17.19
CA TYR A 360 8.61 -12.96 17.48
C TYR A 360 8.61 -12.68 19.01
N PRO A 361 9.66 -13.05 19.75
CA PRO A 361 9.74 -12.76 21.19
C PRO A 361 9.69 -11.25 21.46
N HIS A 362 8.92 -10.77 22.45
CA HIS A 362 8.69 -9.32 22.66
C HIS A 362 8.14 -8.64 21.39
N SER A 363 7.08 -9.19 20.82
CA SER A 363 6.49 -8.72 19.55
C SER A 363 5.94 -7.30 19.61
N ASP A 364 5.61 -6.83 20.81
CA ASP A 364 5.11 -5.50 21.15
C ASP A 364 6.22 -4.42 21.21
N THR A 365 7.49 -4.84 21.12
CA THR A 365 8.65 -3.95 21.13
C THR A 365 9.26 -3.85 19.72
N TRP A 366 9.50 -2.62 19.26
CA TRP A 366 10.24 -2.36 18.03
C TRP A 366 11.74 -2.59 18.26
N MET A 367 12.30 -3.65 17.67
CA MET A 367 13.68 -4.08 17.89
C MET A 367 14.37 -4.50 16.58
N PRO A 368 15.06 -3.58 15.88
CA PRO A 368 15.75 -3.86 14.61
C PRO A 368 16.81 -4.96 14.73
N GLY A 369 17.45 -5.11 15.88
CA GLY A 369 18.46 -6.13 16.14
C GLY A 369 17.96 -7.57 15.94
N ARG A 370 16.64 -7.78 15.87
CA ARG A 370 16.03 -9.07 15.53
C ARG A 370 16.43 -9.56 14.14
N TRP A 371 16.68 -8.63 13.22
CA TRP A 371 17.04 -8.90 11.83
C TRP A 371 18.55 -8.98 11.61
N LEU A 372 19.34 -8.96 12.69
CA LEU A 372 20.80 -8.98 12.64
C LEU A 372 21.35 -10.22 13.34
N ASN A 373 22.35 -10.85 12.74
CA ASN A 373 23.14 -11.88 13.41
C ASN A 373 24.27 -11.27 14.26
N ALA A 374 25.08 -12.12 14.92
CA ALA A 374 26.20 -11.67 15.77
C ALA A 374 27.28 -10.90 14.99
N GLU A 375 27.37 -11.08 13.66
CA GLU A 375 28.28 -10.36 12.76
C GLU A 375 27.65 -9.12 12.11
N ASN A 376 26.47 -8.66 12.58
CA ASN A 376 25.71 -7.55 12.00
C ASN A 376 25.36 -7.73 10.52
N LYS A 377 25.05 -8.96 10.11
CA LYS A 377 24.47 -9.27 8.79
C LYS A 377 22.98 -9.50 8.91
N LEU A 378 22.25 -9.15 7.85
CA LEU A 378 20.82 -9.41 7.77
C LEU A 378 20.54 -10.91 7.84
N VAL A 379 19.55 -11.29 8.65
CA VAL A 379 19.01 -12.65 8.68
C VAL A 379 17.64 -12.68 8.02
N ASP A 380 17.40 -13.73 7.25
CA ASP A 380 16.08 -14.00 6.69
C ASP A 380 15.23 -14.74 7.72
N LEU A 381 14.43 -13.98 8.48
CA LEU A 381 13.40 -14.56 9.35
C LEU A 381 12.09 -14.82 8.60
N GLU A 382 11.97 -14.30 7.37
CA GLU A 382 10.79 -14.43 6.53
C GLU A 382 10.72 -15.83 5.94
N GLU A 383 11.83 -16.44 5.51
CA GLU A 383 11.86 -17.86 5.06
C GLU A 383 11.32 -18.84 6.13
N LYS A 384 11.64 -18.62 7.42
CA LYS A 384 11.09 -19.42 8.54
C LYS A 384 9.61 -19.15 8.78
N ALA A 385 9.13 -17.96 8.48
CA ALA A 385 7.72 -17.60 8.59
C ALA A 385 6.92 -18.00 7.35
N GLU A 386 7.56 -18.12 6.18
CA GLU A 386 6.98 -18.48 4.88
C GLU A 386 6.51 -19.93 4.82
N GLU A 387 7.17 -20.86 5.54
CA GLU A 387 6.64 -22.21 5.76
C GLU A 387 5.23 -22.20 6.43
N ASP A 388 4.86 -21.08 7.07
CA ASP A 388 3.57 -20.84 7.73
C ASP A 388 2.74 -19.66 7.13
N SER A 389 3.26 -18.95 6.11
CA SER A 389 2.73 -17.67 5.61
C SER A 389 1.91 -17.81 4.32
N GLU A 390 0.73 -18.40 4.43
CA GLU A 390 -0.11 -18.64 3.24
C GLU A 390 -0.84 -17.42 2.68
N CYS A 391 -0.83 -16.26 3.38
CA CYS A 391 -1.45 -15.03 2.88
C CYS A 391 -0.62 -14.36 1.75
N MET A 392 0.65 -14.73 1.64
CA MET A 392 1.54 -14.34 0.55
C MET A 392 2.26 -15.55 -0.08
N ALA A 393 2.12 -16.77 0.47
CA ALA A 393 2.68 -17.98 -0.16
C ALA A 393 2.17 -18.09 -1.60
N GLY A 394 3.12 -17.99 -2.54
CA GLY A 394 2.86 -18.01 -3.98
C GLY A 394 2.61 -16.66 -4.64
N ARG A 395 2.67 -15.52 -3.94
CA ARG A 395 2.59 -14.16 -4.51
C ARG A 395 3.56 -13.20 -3.81
N ARG A 396 4.77 -13.03 -4.34
CA ARG A 396 5.58 -11.84 -4.03
C ARG A 396 4.93 -10.60 -4.64
N CYS A 397 5.11 -9.46 -3.97
CA CYS A 397 4.66 -8.18 -4.51
C CYS A 397 5.40 -7.90 -5.84
N PRO A 398 4.71 -7.67 -6.96
CA PRO A 398 5.39 -7.39 -8.24
C PRO A 398 6.22 -6.09 -8.17
N GLY A 399 5.83 -5.17 -7.31
CA GLY A 399 6.54 -3.91 -7.07
C GLY A 399 7.58 -3.97 -5.95
N GLU A 400 7.93 -5.15 -5.42
CA GLU A 400 8.84 -5.28 -4.27
C GLU A 400 10.18 -4.58 -4.49
N LYS A 401 10.79 -4.78 -5.67
CA LYS A 401 12.06 -4.14 -6.03
C LYS A 401 11.95 -2.62 -6.10
N LEU A 402 10.92 -2.11 -6.78
CA LEU A 402 10.69 -0.68 -6.90
C LEU A 402 10.43 -0.05 -5.53
N ALA A 403 9.60 -0.67 -4.70
CA ALA A 403 9.34 -0.22 -3.34
C ALA A 403 10.61 -0.23 -2.48
N ALA A 404 11.42 -1.29 -2.57
CA ALA A 404 12.68 -1.37 -1.85
C ALA A 404 13.64 -0.24 -2.23
N ILE A 405 13.75 0.10 -3.52
CA ILE A 405 14.54 1.25 -4.02
C ILE A 405 13.97 2.55 -3.46
N LEU A 406 12.67 2.81 -3.62
CA LEU A 406 12.03 4.05 -3.18
C LEU A 406 12.21 4.27 -1.67
N VAL A 407 11.93 3.24 -0.86
CA VAL A 407 12.05 3.30 0.61
C VAL A 407 13.50 3.49 1.03
N THR A 408 14.40 2.62 0.58
CA THR A 408 15.81 2.62 1.01
C THR A 408 16.50 3.90 0.57
N GLN A 409 16.32 4.32 -0.67
CA GLN A 409 17.01 5.48 -1.22
C GLN A 409 16.48 6.79 -0.63
N THR A 410 15.16 6.89 -0.39
CA THR A 410 14.58 8.06 0.29
C THR A 410 15.14 8.19 1.70
N LEU A 411 15.08 7.11 2.50
CA LEU A 411 15.57 7.11 3.88
C LEU A 411 17.08 7.38 3.94
N THR A 412 17.86 6.76 3.06
CA THR A 412 19.31 6.99 2.97
C THR A 412 19.62 8.45 2.67
N THR A 413 18.95 9.04 1.67
CA THR A 413 19.14 10.44 1.28
C THR A 413 18.75 11.39 2.41
N LEU A 414 17.57 11.20 3.00
CA LEU A 414 17.07 12.04 4.10
C LEU A 414 17.98 11.97 5.33
N LEU A 415 18.36 10.77 5.77
CA LEU A 415 19.16 10.59 6.99
C LEU A 415 20.61 11.07 6.80
N ARG A 416 21.18 10.87 5.61
CA ARG A 416 22.55 11.31 5.28
C ARG A 416 22.66 12.83 5.16
N CYS A 417 21.68 13.49 4.55
CA CYS A 417 21.78 14.88 4.13
C CYS A 417 20.99 15.87 5.01
N TYR A 418 20.03 15.39 5.80
CA TYR A 418 19.12 16.23 6.58
C TYR A 418 18.99 15.77 8.03
N ASP A 419 18.74 16.71 8.93
CA ASP A 419 18.32 16.47 10.29
C ASP A 419 16.81 16.66 10.41
N ILE A 420 16.13 15.60 10.82
CA ILE A 420 14.69 15.58 11.10
C ILE A 420 14.52 15.51 12.61
N LYS A 421 13.65 16.35 13.17
CA LYS A 421 13.30 16.39 14.59
C LYS A 421 11.79 16.57 14.74
N TRP A 422 11.22 16.17 15.87
CA TRP A 422 9.84 16.51 16.19
C TRP A 422 9.64 18.03 16.20
N ALA A 423 8.56 18.52 15.58
CA ALA A 423 8.20 19.94 15.66
C ALA A 423 7.73 20.32 17.07
N THR A 424 7.03 19.40 17.73
CA THR A 424 6.59 19.50 19.13
C THR A 424 7.30 18.44 19.97
N PRO A 425 7.90 18.79 21.12
CA PRO A 425 8.67 17.84 21.93
C PRO A 425 7.82 16.73 22.57
N ASP A 426 6.54 17.01 22.87
CA ASP A 426 5.64 16.08 23.56
C ASP A 426 4.94 15.14 22.57
N GLN A 427 5.71 14.31 21.85
CA GLN A 427 5.18 13.26 20.99
C GLN A 427 5.22 11.92 21.72
N PRO A 428 4.14 11.11 21.67
CA PRO A 428 4.08 9.88 22.42
C PRO A 428 5.11 8.86 21.89
N HIS A 429 5.84 8.22 22.83
CA HIS A 429 6.86 7.22 22.52
C HIS A 429 6.29 5.96 21.85
N THR A 430 5.00 5.69 22.04
CA THR A 430 4.27 4.63 21.35
C THR A 430 2.94 5.18 20.86
N VAL A 431 2.42 4.59 19.79
CA VAL A 431 1.07 4.88 19.30
C VAL A 431 0.27 3.60 19.48
N PRO A 432 -0.87 3.64 20.20
CA PRO A 432 -1.80 2.53 20.21
C PRO A 432 -2.22 2.22 18.77
N LEU A 433 -2.14 0.96 18.38
CA LEU A 433 -2.42 0.57 17.00
C LEU A 433 -3.88 0.81 16.59
N ASP A 434 -4.79 0.91 17.56
CA ASP A 434 -6.19 1.28 17.32
C ASP A 434 -6.37 2.76 16.95
N ASP A 435 -5.36 3.59 17.21
CA ASP A 435 -5.34 5.01 16.83
C ASP A 435 -4.77 5.23 15.42
N LEU A 436 -4.40 4.15 14.72
CA LEU A 436 -4.02 4.22 13.31
C LEU A 436 -5.24 4.48 12.43
N ASP A 437 -5.01 5.21 11.35
CA ASP A 437 -6.02 5.51 10.34
C ASP A 437 -6.15 4.33 9.38
N PHE A 438 -7.10 3.46 9.65
CA PHE A 438 -7.48 2.36 8.77
C PHE A 438 -8.61 2.73 7.80
N GLU A 439 -9.04 4.00 7.73
CA GLU A 439 -10.07 4.41 6.78
C GLU A 439 -9.54 4.45 5.34
N ARG A 440 -8.22 4.60 5.16
CA ARG A 440 -7.54 4.55 3.87
C ARG A 440 -7.12 3.12 3.51
N ILE A 441 -7.28 2.72 2.24
CA ILE A 441 -6.60 1.54 1.66
C ILE A 441 -5.09 1.68 1.82
N GLY A 442 -4.43 0.59 2.20
CA GLY A 442 -2.98 0.55 2.36
C GLY A 442 -2.55 0.24 3.78
N SER A 443 -1.27 0.45 4.04
CA SER A 443 -0.75 0.48 5.41
C SER A 443 -1.26 1.75 6.10
N PRO A 444 -1.78 1.65 7.33
CA PRO A 444 -2.47 2.77 7.96
C PRO A 444 -1.49 3.87 8.38
N TRP A 445 -1.94 5.12 8.26
CA TRP A 445 -1.19 6.30 8.71
C TRP A 445 -1.55 6.60 10.18
N LEU A 446 -0.90 7.59 10.79
CA LEU A 446 -1.32 8.06 12.11
C LEU A 446 -2.52 9.03 12.00
N LYS A 447 -3.58 8.82 12.79
CA LYS A 447 -4.66 9.81 12.92
C LYS A 447 -4.13 11.12 13.50
N GLY A 448 -4.38 12.24 12.82
CA GLY A 448 -4.03 13.59 13.27
C GLY A 448 -2.67 14.12 12.82
N GLY A 449 -1.88 13.32 12.07
CA GLY A 449 -0.62 13.75 11.46
C GLY A 449 0.51 14.00 12.48
N LEU A 450 1.74 13.60 12.13
CA LEU A 450 2.94 13.95 12.93
C LEU A 450 3.67 15.08 12.26
N ARG A 451 4.04 16.11 13.03
CA ARG A 451 4.80 17.24 12.51
C ARG A 451 6.27 17.16 12.85
N VAL A 452 7.11 17.41 11.85
CA VAL A 452 8.57 17.40 11.98
C VAL A 452 9.16 18.71 11.48
N LYS A 453 10.31 19.07 12.03
CA LYS A 453 11.16 20.13 11.54
C LYS A 453 12.37 19.52 10.85
N VAL A 454 12.68 20.04 9.67
CA VAL A 454 13.77 19.55 8.82
C VAL A 454 14.79 20.65 8.64
N SER A 455 16.08 20.31 8.80
CA SER A 455 17.19 21.22 8.55
C SER A 455 18.29 20.51 7.80
N ARG A 456 19.07 21.23 6.99
CA ARG A 456 20.24 20.65 6.32
C ARG A 456 21.22 20.13 7.37
N ARG A 457 21.67 18.88 7.24
CA ARG A 457 22.67 18.32 8.13
C ARG A 457 24.02 18.97 7.84
N VAL A 458 24.70 19.37 8.90
CA VAL A 458 26.10 19.76 8.87
C VAL A 458 26.87 18.74 9.69
N TRP A 459 27.83 18.05 9.07
CA TRP A 459 28.70 17.11 9.77
C TRP A 459 29.78 17.92 10.50
N PRO A 460 29.80 17.93 11.85
CA PRO A 460 30.74 18.77 12.61
C PRO A 460 32.21 18.49 12.27
N GLU A 461 32.52 17.24 11.93
CA GLU A 461 33.87 16.78 11.58
C GLU A 461 34.36 17.25 10.20
N LEU A 462 33.48 17.80 9.35
CA LEU A 462 33.86 18.40 8.06
C LEU A 462 34.20 19.91 8.17
N ILE A 463 33.94 20.53 9.33
CA ILE A 463 34.29 21.94 9.60
C ILE A 463 35.70 22.06 10.20
N GLY A 464 36.25 20.97 10.74
CA GLY A 464 37.56 20.96 11.42
C GLY A 464 38.78 20.69 10.54
N GLY A 465 38.64 20.73 9.21
CA GLY A 465 39.74 20.50 8.27
C GLY A 465 40.20 21.78 7.57
N CYS A 466 40.91 22.64 8.30
CA CYS A 466 41.87 23.61 7.75
C CYS A 466 43.23 23.31 8.34
#